data_AF-A0A833HA15-F1
#
_entry.id   AF-A0A833HA15-F1
#
_cell.length_a   1.000
_cell.length_b   1.000
_cell.length_c   1.000
_cell.angle_alpha   90.00
_cell.angle_beta   90.00
_cell.angle_gamma   90.00
#
_symmetry.space_group_name_H-M   'P 1'
#
loop_
_entity.id
_entity.type
_entity.pdbx_description
1 polymer ?
#
loop_
_entity_poly.entity_id
_entity_poly.type
_entity_poly.pdbx_seq_one_letter_code
_entity_poly.pdbx_strand_id
1 'polypeptide(L)'
;PTVRVNAIVAGLMETENAEYSYGSAAAQREIAAATPMRRMGRGRDVADAVLFLASPLAGFVSGAALEVHGGGEQPHFLDIVRRNAPKPDRAE
;
A
#
# COMPACT_ATOMS: atom_id res chain seq x y z
N PRO A 1 23.97 16.53 6.56
CA PRO A 1 25.01 15.48 6.33
C PRO A 1 25.41 15.48 4.85
N THR A 2 26.62 15.03 4.51
CA THR A 2 27.08 14.96 3.11
C THR A 2 26.33 13.88 2.30
N VAL A 3 25.86 12.82 2.96
CA VAL A 3 24.99 11.79 2.39
C VAL A 3 23.69 11.76 3.19
N ARG A 4 22.55 11.69 2.50
CA ARG A 4 21.22 11.52 3.09
C ARG A 4 20.81 10.06 2.96
N VAL A 5 20.24 9.48 4.01
CA VAL A 5 19.78 8.09 4.03
C VAL A 5 18.30 8.08 4.40
N ASN A 6 17.47 7.44 3.59
CA ASN A 6 16.03 7.32 3.83
C ASN A 6 15.57 5.91 3.42
N ALA A 7 14.43 5.47 3.93
CA ALA A 7 13.79 4.22 3.57
C ALA A 7 12.53 4.48 2.72
N ILE A 8 12.23 3.56 1.80
CA ILE A 8 10.93 3.48 1.14
C ILE A 8 10.26 2.20 1.62
N VAL A 9 9.04 2.34 2.13
CA VAL A 9 8.23 1.22 2.59
C VAL A 9 7.15 0.97 1.54
N ALA A 10 7.41 -0.01 0.69
CA ALA A 10 6.53 -0.37 -0.42
C ALA A 10 5.37 -1.25 0.07
N GLY A 11 4.18 -1.01 -0.49
CA GLY A 11 3.01 -1.85 -0.25
C GLY A 11 2.88 -3.02 -1.22
N LEU A 12 1.64 -3.38 -1.50
CA LEU A 12 1.27 -4.37 -2.51
C LEU A 12 1.65 -3.86 -3.91
N MET A 13 2.56 -4.55 -4.59
CA MET A 13 3.13 -4.11 -5.86
C MET A 13 2.85 -5.14 -6.98
N GLU A 14 2.42 -4.64 -8.13
CA GLU A 14 2.41 -5.39 -9.38
C GLU A 14 3.88 -5.63 -9.80
N THR A 15 4.28 -6.89 -9.78
CA THR A 15 5.60 -7.37 -10.23
C THR A 15 5.40 -8.57 -11.14
N GLU A 16 6.46 -9.00 -11.82
CA GLU A 16 6.45 -10.19 -12.67
C GLU A 16 6.07 -11.47 -11.89
N ASN A 17 6.30 -11.47 -10.57
CA ASN A 17 5.99 -12.58 -9.68
C ASN A 17 4.69 -12.39 -8.89
N ALA A 18 3.86 -11.41 -9.25
CA ALA A 18 2.63 -11.10 -8.52
C ALA A 18 1.68 -12.31 -8.42
N GLU A 19 1.64 -13.20 -9.41
CA GLU A 19 0.79 -14.39 -9.36
C GLU A 19 1.22 -15.37 -8.26
N TYR A 20 2.52 -15.50 -8.02
CA TYR A 20 3.05 -16.35 -6.95
C TYR A 20 2.72 -15.78 -5.56
N SER A 21 2.80 -14.46 -5.40
CA SER A 21 2.59 -13.79 -4.10
C SER A 21 1.12 -13.49 -3.78
N TYR A 22 0.31 -13.19 -4.79
CA TYR A 22 -1.05 -12.65 -4.63
C TYR A 22 -2.12 -13.48 -5.34
N GLY A 23 -1.74 -14.58 -6.00
CA GLY A 23 -2.65 -15.48 -6.70
C GLY A 23 -3.10 -14.93 -8.05
N SER A 24 -4.19 -15.50 -8.57
CA SER A 24 -4.72 -15.19 -9.90
C SER A 24 -5.01 -13.69 -10.10
N ALA A 25 -5.12 -13.26 -11.35
CA ALA A 25 -5.52 -11.88 -11.68
C ALA A 25 -6.87 -11.46 -11.04
N ALA A 26 -7.78 -12.40 -10.79
CA ALA A 26 -9.02 -12.11 -10.06
C ALA A 26 -8.74 -11.81 -8.58
N ALA A 27 -7.90 -12.62 -7.92
CA ALA A 27 -7.49 -12.39 -6.55
C ALA A 27 -6.73 -11.06 -6.40
N GLN A 28 -5.82 -10.75 -7.32
CA GLN A 28 -5.10 -9.46 -7.34
C GLN A 28 -6.05 -8.27 -7.44
N ARG A 29 -7.13 -8.36 -8.24
CA ARG A 29 -8.14 -7.30 -8.33
C ARG A 29 -8.93 -7.12 -7.03
N GLU A 30 -9.26 -8.21 -6.33
CA GLU A 30 -9.92 -8.14 -5.02
C GLU A 30 -8.99 -7.55 -3.96
N ILE A 31 -7.73 -7.96 -3.94
CA ILE A 31 -6.68 -7.40 -3.07
C ILE A 31 -6.51 -5.90 -3.34
N ALA A 32 -6.41 -5.50 -4.61
CA ALA A 32 -6.33 -4.10 -5.00
C ALA A 32 -7.53 -3.30 -4.49
N ALA A 33 -8.74 -3.86 -4.57
CA ALA A 33 -9.94 -3.23 -4.04
C ALA A 33 -9.93 -3.10 -2.50
N ALA A 34 -9.18 -3.92 -1.78
CA ALA A 34 -9.05 -3.80 -0.33
C ALA A 34 -8.14 -2.64 0.11
N THR A 35 -7.35 -2.05 -0.80
CA THR A 35 -6.52 -0.86 -0.49
C THR A 35 -7.33 0.43 -0.64
N PRO A 36 -7.05 1.48 0.15
CA PRO A 36 -7.69 2.79 0.00
C PRO A 36 -7.56 3.39 -1.41
N MET A 37 -6.42 3.20 -2.08
CA MET A 37 -6.21 3.66 -3.46
C MET A 37 -6.83 2.75 -4.53
N ARG A 38 -7.43 1.61 -4.15
CA ARG A 38 -8.17 0.71 -5.04
C ARG A 38 -7.35 0.17 -6.22
N ARG A 39 -6.03 0.12 -6.06
CA ARG A 39 -5.06 -0.41 -7.02
C ARG A 39 -3.84 -0.97 -6.29
N MET A 40 -3.13 -1.88 -6.94
CA MET A 40 -1.76 -2.22 -6.55
C MET A 40 -0.80 -1.12 -7.03
N GLY A 41 0.30 -0.95 -6.32
CA GLY A 41 1.39 -0.09 -6.76
C GLY A 41 2.13 -0.70 -7.95
N ARG A 42 2.84 0.13 -8.71
CA ARG A 42 3.71 -0.28 -9.81
C ARG A 42 5.13 0.17 -9.53
N GLY A 43 6.10 -0.39 -10.26
CA GLY A 43 7.50 0.05 -10.18
C GLY A 43 7.66 1.57 -10.37
N ARG A 44 6.77 2.21 -11.16
CA ARG A 44 6.78 3.66 -11.35
C ARG A 44 6.46 4.44 -10.06
N ASP A 45 5.56 3.96 -9.21
CA ASP A 45 5.22 4.62 -7.94
C ASP A 45 6.44 4.68 -7.01
N VAL A 46 7.21 3.60 -6.94
CA VAL A 46 8.48 3.54 -6.18
C VAL A 46 9.54 4.42 -6.83
N ALA A 47 9.66 4.40 -8.16
CA ALA A 47 10.63 5.21 -8.88
C ALA A 47 10.41 6.71 -8.66
N ASP A 48 9.15 7.18 -8.70
CA ASP A 48 8.83 8.58 -8.46
C ASP A 48 9.13 8.99 -7.00
N ALA A 49 8.93 8.10 -6.02
CA ALA A 49 9.34 8.32 -4.63
C ALA A 49 10.87 8.42 -4.47
N VAL A 50 11.63 7.57 -5.17
CA VAL A 50 13.10 7.64 -5.22
C VAL A 50 13.54 8.97 -5.83
N LEU A 51 12.93 9.38 -6.95
CA LEU A 51 13.24 10.65 -7.61
C LEU A 51 12.96 11.85 -6.69
N PHE A 52 11.85 11.84 -5.96
CA PHE A 52 11.58 12.86 -4.94
C PHE A 52 12.68 12.92 -3.88
N LEU A 53 13.02 11.78 -3.27
CA LEU A 53 14.05 11.71 -2.22
C LEU A 53 15.46 12.09 -2.74
N ALA A 54 15.75 11.80 -4.01
CA ALA A 54 17.00 12.20 -4.66
C ALA A 54 17.03 13.68 -5.05
N SER A 55 15.88 14.30 -5.28
CA SER A 55 15.76 15.68 -5.77
C SER A 55 16.17 16.73 -4.72
N PRO A 56 16.42 17.99 -5.15
CA PRO A 56 16.61 19.12 -4.24
C PRO A 56 15.41 19.40 -3.32
N LEU A 57 14.19 18.97 -3.70
CA LEU A 57 12.98 19.16 -2.89
C LEU A 57 13.06 18.45 -1.53
N ALA A 58 13.82 17.36 -1.45
CA ALA A 58 14.06 16.59 -0.24
C ALA A 58 15.39 16.97 0.45
N GLY A 59 15.95 18.16 0.17
CA GLY A 59 17.29 18.56 0.61
C GLY A 59 17.55 18.50 2.12
N PHE A 60 16.49 18.59 2.93
CA PHE A 60 16.55 18.48 4.40
C PHE A 60 16.00 17.15 4.96
N VAL A 61 15.65 16.20 4.10
CA VAL A 61 15.08 14.90 4.50
C VAL A 61 16.18 13.84 4.58
N SER A 62 16.47 13.40 5.80
CA SER A 62 17.37 12.28 6.10
C SER A 62 16.89 11.58 7.37
N GLY A 63 16.92 10.24 7.37
CA GLY A 63 16.41 9.38 8.44
C GLY A 63 14.90 9.10 8.35
N ALA A 64 14.24 9.52 7.26
CA ALA A 64 12.81 9.30 7.08
C ALA A 64 12.51 7.92 6.50
N ALA A 65 11.35 7.38 6.83
CA ALA A 65 10.69 6.30 6.10
C ALA A 65 9.53 6.91 5.31
N LEU A 66 9.55 6.73 3.99
CA LEU A 66 8.49 7.17 3.09
C LEU A 66 7.61 6.00 2.72
N GLU A 67 6.36 6.07 3.16
CA GLU A 67 5.32 5.08 2.90
C GLU A 67 4.80 5.20 1.46
N VAL A 68 5.02 4.16 0.65
CA VAL A 68 4.59 4.07 -0.76
C VAL A 68 3.75 2.80 -0.94
N HIS A 69 2.62 2.76 -0.22
CA HIS A 69 1.79 1.55 -0.13
C HIS A 69 0.28 1.82 -0.35
N GLY A 70 -0.08 3.00 -0.86
CA GLY A 70 -1.46 3.32 -1.24
C GLY A 70 -2.49 3.26 -0.12
N GLY A 71 -2.06 3.49 1.13
CA GLY A 71 -2.91 3.43 2.32
C GLY A 71 -2.96 2.06 3.00
N GLY A 72 -2.31 1.05 2.43
CA GLY A 72 -2.15 -0.27 3.05
C GLY A 72 -3.37 -1.15 2.85
N GLU A 73 -3.28 -2.41 3.26
CA GLU A 73 -4.42 -3.33 3.22
C GLU A 73 -5.38 -3.08 4.37
N GLN A 74 -6.66 -3.37 4.15
CA GLN A 74 -7.63 -3.37 5.24
C GLN A 74 -7.19 -4.38 6.31
N PRO A 75 -7.02 -3.96 7.59
CA PRO A 75 -6.67 -4.90 8.66
C PRO A 75 -7.67 -6.04 8.79
N HIS A 76 -7.19 -7.28 8.87
CA HIS A 76 -8.05 -8.48 8.89
C HIS A 76 -9.10 -8.46 10.02
N PHE A 77 -8.78 -7.87 11.18
CA PHE A 77 -9.74 -7.76 12.28
C PHE A 77 -10.99 -6.94 11.90
N LEU A 78 -10.88 -5.95 11.00
CA LEU A 78 -12.05 -5.18 10.55
C LEU A 78 -13.00 -6.04 9.72
N ASP A 79 -12.47 -6.99 8.94
CA ASP A 79 -13.29 -7.98 8.24
C ASP A 79 -14.01 -8.90 9.25
N ILE A 80 -13.30 -9.39 10.27
CA ILE A 80 -13.89 -10.18 11.36
C ILE A 80 -15.01 -9.40 12.06
N VAL A 81 -14.76 -8.14 12.43
CA VAL A 81 -15.76 -7.28 13.10
C VAL A 81 -16.97 -7.05 12.20
N ARG A 82 -16.77 -6.76 10.91
CA ARG A 82 -17.89 -6.54 9.96
C ARG A 82 -18.73 -7.80 9.75
N ARG A 83 -18.10 -8.97 9.64
CA ARG A 83 -18.80 -10.26 9.48
C ARG A 83 -19.63 -10.65 10.70
N ASN A 84 -19.19 -10.26 11.89
CA ASN A 84 -19.85 -10.57 13.16
C ASN A 84 -20.67 -9.40 13.72
N ALA A 85 -20.80 -8.29 12.98
CA ALA A 85 -21.59 -7.16 13.41
C ALA A 85 -23.06 -7.60 13.62
N PRO A 86 -23.70 -7.20 14.73
CA PRO A 86 -25.10 -7.52 14.96
C PRO A 86 -25.92 -7.00 13.78
N LYS A 87 -26.79 -7.85 13.22
CA LYS A 87 -27.72 -7.42 12.18
C LYS A 87 -28.58 -6.30 12.76
N PRO A 88 -28.80 -5.20 12.02
CA PRO A 88 -29.71 -4.15 12.50
C PRO A 88 -31.04 -4.82 12.85
N ASP A 89 -31.53 -4.50 14.04
CA ASP A 89 -32.79 -5.05 14.53
C ASP A 89 -33.83 -4.78 13.45
N ARG A 90 -34.54 -5.83 13.01
CA ARG A 90 -35.60 -5.64 12.03
C ARG A 90 -36.69 -4.89 12.77
N ALA A 91 -36.70 -3.56 12.63
CA ALA A 91 -37.76 -2.72 13.17
C ALA A 91 -39.10 -3.33 12.78
N GLU A 92 -39.88 -3.69 13.81
CA GLU A 92 -41.30 -4.05 13.71
C GLU A 92 -42.12 -2.91 13.10
#